data_AF-A0A9Q3I6Y5-F1
#
_entry.id   AF-A0A9Q3I6Y5-F1
#
_cell.length_a   1.000
_cell.length_b   1.000
_cell.length_c   1.000
_cell.angle_alpha   90.00
_cell.angle_beta   90.00
_cell.angle_gamma   90.00
#
_symmetry.space_group_name_H-M   'P 1'
#
loop_
_entity.id
_entity.type
_entity.pdbx_description
1 polymer ?
#
loop_
_entity_poly.entity_id
_entity_poly.type
_entity_poly.pdbx_seq_one_letter_code
_entity_poly.pdbx_strand_id
1 'polypeptide(L)'
;MNDAFDYEKQKWDKSPKVPDFKVGNLVLVSTLNSNNIKGQKKLKDSYVGPFVIVALHGTNSVQVEWSGELENKHPTFPVGLINPYQPADKESFPLRSPAPLTVPPVKQSEDKKIKKVIK
;
A
#
# COMPACT_ATOMS: atom_id res chain seq x y z
N MET A 1 -10.76 40.67 18.12
CA MET A 1 -10.71 39.34 18.77
C MET A 1 -11.37 38.24 17.93
N ASN A 2 -11.70 38.46 16.65
CA ASN A 2 -12.27 37.43 15.76
C ASN A 2 -11.30 36.97 14.66
N ASP A 3 -10.25 37.76 14.37
CA ASP A 3 -9.35 37.52 13.24
C ASP A 3 -8.50 36.24 13.37
N ALA A 4 -8.14 35.84 14.59
CA ALA A 4 -7.36 34.62 14.83
C ALA A 4 -8.20 33.34 14.57
N PHE A 5 -9.47 33.35 15.01
CA PHE A 5 -10.39 32.24 14.77
C PHE A 5 -10.72 32.10 13.28
N ASP A 6 -10.94 33.22 12.59
CA ASP A 6 -11.19 33.23 11.15
C ASP A 6 -9.96 32.79 10.34
N TYR A 7 -8.76 33.20 10.76
CA TYR A 7 -7.50 32.75 10.15
C TYR A 7 -7.30 31.23 10.31
N GLU A 8 -7.51 30.70 11.52
CA GLU A 8 -7.42 29.27 11.76
C GLU A 8 -8.47 28.51 10.96
N LYS A 9 -9.73 28.94 10.99
CA LYS A 9 -10.82 28.33 10.21
C LYS A 9 -10.50 28.29 8.72
N GLN A 10 -10.06 29.40 8.12
CA GLN A 10 -9.68 29.43 6.71
C GLN A 10 -8.50 28.53 6.38
N LYS A 11 -7.56 28.37 7.31
CA LYS A 11 -6.40 27.46 7.15
C LYS A 11 -6.83 25.99 7.23
N TRP A 12 -7.75 25.65 8.13
CA TRP A 12 -8.31 24.31 8.28
C TRP A 12 -9.24 23.94 7.12
N ASP A 13 -10.09 24.87 6.69
CA ASP A 13 -11.00 24.69 5.54
C ASP A 13 -10.22 24.60 4.20
N LYS A 14 -9.01 25.14 4.13
CA LYS A 14 -8.07 24.97 2.99
C LYS A 14 -7.38 23.61 2.97
N SER A 15 -7.50 22.83 4.04
CA SER A 15 -6.87 21.51 4.14
C SER A 15 -7.63 20.47 3.30
N PRO A 16 -6.99 19.34 3.02
CA PRO A 16 -6.58 18.92 1.68
C PRO A 16 -7.74 18.57 0.74
N LYS A 17 -7.52 18.84 -0.55
CA LYS A 17 -8.34 18.29 -1.65
C LYS A 17 -8.26 16.77 -1.62
N VAL A 18 -9.40 16.13 -1.33
CA VAL A 18 -9.55 14.69 -1.52
C VAL A 18 -9.35 14.39 -3.01
N PRO A 19 -8.48 13.43 -3.37
CA PRO A 19 -8.35 13.03 -4.77
C PRO A 19 -9.68 12.51 -5.31
N ASP A 20 -10.05 12.93 -6.52
CA ASP A 20 -11.25 12.42 -7.18
C ASP A 20 -11.01 10.99 -7.65
N PHE A 21 -11.51 10.02 -6.87
CA PHE A 21 -11.47 8.62 -7.23
C PHE A 21 -12.60 8.24 -8.18
N LYS A 22 -12.29 7.41 -9.18
CA LYS A 22 -13.26 6.84 -10.10
C LYS A 22 -13.14 5.32 -10.10
N VAL A 23 -14.24 4.63 -10.36
CA VAL A 23 -14.26 3.19 -10.59
C VAL A 23 -13.31 2.87 -11.76
N GLY A 24 -12.46 1.86 -11.60
CA GLY A 24 -11.42 1.48 -12.55
C GLY A 24 -10.06 2.11 -12.32
N ASN A 25 -9.93 3.13 -11.46
CA ASN A 25 -8.62 3.70 -11.13
C ASN A 25 -7.78 2.71 -10.32
N LEU A 26 -6.46 2.74 -10.56
CA LEU A 26 -5.48 2.02 -9.75
C LEU A 26 -5.10 2.83 -8.53
N VAL A 27 -5.08 2.16 -7.37
CA VAL A 27 -4.79 2.78 -6.08
C VAL A 27 -3.92 1.91 -5.20
N LEU A 28 -3.14 2.55 -4.34
CA LEU A 28 -2.33 1.95 -3.30
C LEU A 28 -3.08 1.99 -1.96
N VAL A 29 -3.13 0.87 -1.24
CA VAL A 29 -3.80 0.79 0.08
C VAL A 29 -2.76 0.85 1.20
N SER A 30 -2.99 1.70 2.20
CA SER A 30 -2.11 1.87 3.34
C SER A 30 -2.12 0.64 4.26
N THR A 31 -0.93 0.26 4.74
CA THR A 31 -0.76 -0.83 5.71
C THR A 31 -0.68 -0.35 7.16
N LEU A 32 -0.72 0.96 7.40
CA LEU A 32 -0.51 1.56 8.73
C LEU A 32 -1.45 0.98 9.80
N ASN A 33 -2.73 0.87 9.47
CA ASN A 33 -3.77 0.36 10.36
C ASN A 33 -4.19 -1.09 10.04
N SER A 34 -3.50 -1.72 9.09
CA SER A 34 -3.82 -3.06 8.63
C SER A 34 -2.91 -4.07 9.31
N ASN A 35 -3.40 -4.67 10.40
CA ASN A 35 -2.75 -5.81 11.07
C ASN A 35 -2.72 -7.09 10.21
N ASN A 36 -3.42 -7.02 9.09
CA ASN A 36 -3.81 -8.14 8.25
C ASN A 36 -3.01 -8.24 6.94
N ILE A 37 -2.21 -7.21 6.63
CA ILE A 37 -1.32 -7.16 5.48
C ILE A 37 0.06 -7.60 5.98
N LYS A 38 0.58 -8.69 5.39
CA LYS A 38 1.70 -9.50 5.89
C LYS A 38 2.90 -8.69 6.40
N GLY A 39 3.58 -9.25 7.41
CA GLY A 39 4.92 -8.86 7.82
C GLY A 39 5.01 -8.13 9.15
N GLN A 40 6.23 -8.02 9.66
CA GLN A 40 6.52 -7.23 10.87
C GLN A 40 6.33 -5.74 10.57
N LYS A 41 5.75 -4.99 11.52
CA LYS A 41 5.43 -3.55 11.37
C LYS A 41 6.58 -2.70 10.82
N LYS A 42 7.84 -3.07 11.11
CA LYS A 42 9.05 -2.36 10.67
C LYS A 42 9.56 -2.75 9.27
N LEU A 43 9.22 -3.94 8.79
CA LEU A 43 9.72 -4.49 7.52
C LEU A 43 8.68 -4.47 6.41
N LYS A 44 7.41 -4.25 6.75
CA LYS A 44 6.33 -4.18 5.76
C LYS A 44 6.36 -2.84 5.04
N ASP A 45 6.00 -2.88 3.75
CA ASP A 45 5.78 -1.66 2.99
C ASP A 45 4.62 -0.86 3.59
N SER A 46 4.74 0.48 3.54
CA SER A 46 3.70 1.38 4.07
C SER A 46 2.42 1.35 3.22
N TYR A 47 2.54 0.94 1.96
CA TYR A 47 1.45 0.78 1.02
C TYR A 47 1.62 -0.53 0.26
N VAL A 48 0.50 -1.17 -0.08
CA VAL A 48 0.49 -2.42 -0.86
C VAL A 48 -0.36 -2.25 -2.10
N GLY A 49 0.18 -2.81 -3.19
CA GLY A 49 -0.49 -3.12 -4.45
C GLY A 49 -1.02 -1.91 -5.21
N PRO A 50 -0.92 -1.87 -6.54
CA PRO A 50 -1.95 -1.21 -7.31
C PRO A 50 -3.19 -2.12 -7.33
N PHE A 51 -4.27 -1.69 -6.67
CA PHE A 51 -5.57 -2.34 -6.69
C PHE A 51 -6.55 -1.53 -7.52
N VAL A 52 -7.50 -2.20 -8.18
CA VAL A 52 -8.54 -1.54 -8.97
C VAL A 52 -9.69 -1.16 -8.06
N ILE A 53 -10.20 0.07 -8.20
CA ILE A 53 -11.43 0.49 -7.54
C ILE A 53 -12.63 -0.17 -8.22
N VAL A 54 -13.40 -0.96 -7.49
CA VAL A 54 -14.62 -1.63 -7.98
C VAL A 54 -15.85 -0.77 -7.74
N ALA A 55 -15.95 -0.13 -6.58
CA ALA A 55 -17.10 0.69 -6.21
C ALA A 55 -16.70 1.86 -5.31
N LEU A 56 -17.50 2.92 -5.36
CA LEU A 56 -17.38 4.08 -4.48
C LEU A 56 -18.59 4.09 -3.55
N HIS A 57 -18.32 4.04 -2.25
CA HIS A 57 -19.33 4.13 -1.20
C HIS A 57 -19.39 5.58 -0.70
N GLY A 58 -20.10 6.41 -1.46
CA GLY A 58 -20.19 7.86 -1.23
C GLY A 58 -18.83 8.56 -1.43
N THR A 59 -18.62 9.67 -0.72
CA THR A 59 -17.42 10.52 -0.87
C THR A 59 -16.21 9.99 -0.08
N ASN A 60 -16.45 9.20 0.96
CA ASN A 60 -15.42 8.91 1.97
C ASN A 60 -14.89 7.48 1.92
N SER A 61 -15.52 6.57 1.17
CA SER A 61 -15.17 5.15 1.20
C SER A 61 -15.11 4.57 -0.21
N VAL A 62 -14.14 3.69 -0.42
CA VAL A 62 -13.81 3.10 -1.71
C VAL A 62 -13.64 1.61 -1.52
N GLN A 63 -14.24 0.82 -2.38
CA GLN A 63 -14.08 -0.62 -2.43
C GLN A 63 -13.07 -0.98 -3.51
N VAL A 64 -12.05 -1.74 -3.12
CA VAL A 64 -11.01 -2.22 -4.03
C VAL A 64 -11.17 -3.71 -4.32
N GLU A 65 -10.68 -4.14 -5.46
CA GLU A 65 -10.56 -5.56 -5.77
C GLU A 65 -9.35 -6.15 -5.04
N TRP A 66 -9.60 -7.15 -4.20
CA TRP A 66 -8.55 -7.91 -3.54
C TRP A 66 -8.40 -9.27 -4.20
N SER A 67 -7.15 -9.71 -4.35
CA SER A 67 -6.81 -11.00 -4.93
C SER A 67 -5.99 -11.85 -3.96
N GLY A 68 -6.12 -13.17 -4.07
CA GLY A 68 -5.35 -14.14 -3.31
C GLY A 68 -5.68 -14.12 -1.82
N GLU A 69 -4.65 -14.07 -0.97
CA GLU A 69 -4.80 -14.20 0.48
C GLU A 69 -5.57 -13.06 1.17
N LEU A 70 -5.85 -11.98 0.44
CA LEU A 70 -6.60 -10.83 0.92
C LEU A 70 -8.12 -10.97 0.67
N GLU A 71 -8.57 -11.87 -0.21
CA GLU A 71 -9.99 -12.02 -0.58
C GLU A 71 -10.93 -12.20 0.63
N ASN A 72 -10.46 -12.86 1.68
CA ASN A 72 -11.25 -13.16 2.88
C ASN A 72 -11.43 -11.99 3.86
N LYS A 73 -10.88 -10.81 3.59
CA LYS A 73 -11.04 -9.65 4.48
C LYS A 73 -11.73 -8.49 3.78
N HIS A 74 -12.09 -7.48 4.56
CA HIS A 74 -12.95 -6.40 4.09
C HIS A 74 -12.26 -5.51 3.03
N PRO A 75 -12.80 -5.42 1.81
CA PRO A 75 -12.16 -4.70 0.70
C PRO A 75 -12.47 -3.20 0.66
N THR A 76 -13.22 -2.67 1.63
CA THR A 76 -13.58 -1.23 1.65
C THR A 76 -12.68 -0.45 2.58
N PHE A 77 -12.14 0.65 2.07
CA PHE A 77 -11.21 1.53 2.77
C PHE A 77 -11.71 2.98 2.74
N PRO A 78 -11.44 3.76 3.81
CA PRO A 78 -11.66 5.20 3.77
C PRO A 78 -10.64 5.87 2.82
N VAL A 79 -11.06 6.94 2.14
CA VAL A 79 -10.24 7.68 1.16
C VAL A 79 -8.88 8.13 1.71
N GLY A 80 -8.79 8.43 3.01
CA GLY A 80 -7.53 8.85 3.66
C GLY A 80 -6.50 7.73 3.82
N LEU A 81 -6.88 6.46 3.61
CA LEU A 81 -5.96 5.30 3.64
C LEU A 81 -5.58 4.82 2.23
N ILE A 82 -5.96 5.57 1.21
CA ILE A 82 -5.78 5.21 -0.20
C ILE A 82 -5.00 6.32 -0.89
N ASN A 83 -3.98 5.93 -1.67
CA ASN A 83 -3.26 6.84 -2.54
C ASN A 83 -3.48 6.49 -4.01
N PRO A 84 -3.62 7.47 -4.91
CA PRO A 84 -3.66 7.20 -6.35
C PRO A 84 -2.34 6.57 -6.80
N TYR A 85 -2.43 5.48 -7.58
CA TYR A 85 -1.24 4.85 -8.14
C TYR A 85 -0.73 5.63 -9.35
N GLN A 86 0.55 5.96 -9.35
CA GLN A 86 1.23 6.57 -10.49
C GLN A 86 2.23 5.55 -11.06
N PRO A 87 2.05 5.09 -12.30
CA PRO A 87 3.03 4.22 -12.93
C PRO A 87 4.36 4.95 -13.12
N ALA A 88 5.46 4.20 -13.10
CA ALA A 88 6.77 4.74 -13.38
C ALA A 88 6.85 5.11 -14.87
N ASP A 89 6.75 6.40 -15.16
CA ASP A 89 6.86 6.90 -16.53
C ASP A 89 8.33 6.89 -17.01
N LYS A 90 8.54 6.43 -18.24
CA LYS A 90 9.86 6.32 -18.86
C LYS A 90 10.46 7.68 -19.18
N GLU A 91 9.62 8.68 -19.47
CA GLU A 91 10.09 10.05 -19.74
C GLU A 91 10.58 10.72 -18.46
N SER A 92 9.82 10.60 -17.37
CA SER A 92 10.20 11.17 -16.07
C SER A 92 11.37 10.42 -15.42
N PHE A 93 11.49 9.10 -15.63
CA PHE A 93 12.50 8.26 -14.99
C PHE A 93 13.27 7.36 -15.98
N PRO A 94 14.08 7.92 -16.89
CA PRO A 94 14.76 7.15 -17.95
C PRO A 94 15.80 6.15 -17.42
N LEU A 95 16.33 6.36 -16.22
CA LEU A 95 17.35 5.50 -15.60
C LEU A 95 16.75 4.33 -14.80
N ARG A 96 15.42 4.26 -14.64
CA ARG A 96 14.77 3.12 -13.97
C ARG A 96 14.61 1.96 -14.96
N SER A 97 15.68 1.19 -15.18
CA SER A 97 15.53 -0.17 -15.71
C SER A 97 15.44 -1.16 -14.54
N PRO A 98 14.61 -2.22 -14.63
CA PRO A 98 14.60 -3.26 -13.61
C PRO A 98 15.99 -3.89 -13.55
N ALA A 99 16.63 -3.81 -12.38
CA ALA A 99 17.89 -4.50 -12.17
C ALA A 99 17.67 -6.01 -12.39
N PRO A 100 18.54 -6.70 -13.14
CA PRO A 100 18.43 -8.14 -13.27
C PRO A 100 18.51 -8.78 -11.88
N LEU A 101 17.53 -9.62 -11.54
CA LEU A 101 17.52 -10.38 -10.30
C LEU A 101 18.67 -11.39 -10.34
N THR A 102 19.84 -11.01 -9.83
CA THR A 102 20.94 -11.95 -9.60
C THR A 102 20.58 -12.78 -8.37
N VAL A 103 20.05 -13.99 -8.62
CA VAL A 103 19.85 -14.96 -7.53
C VAL A 103 21.25 -15.28 -6.98
N PRO A 104 21.52 -15.02 -5.69
CA PRO A 104 22.81 -15.42 -5.12
C PRO A 104 22.95 -16.94 -5.27
N PRO A 105 24.15 -17.44 -5.61
CA PRO A 105 24.37 -18.87 -5.74
C PRO A 105 24.03 -19.54 -4.40
N VAL A 106 22.93 -20.30 -4.40
CA VAL A 106 22.56 -21.15 -3.27
C VAL A 106 23.66 -22.19 -3.16
N LYS A 107 24.55 -22.03 -2.17
CA LYS A 107 25.46 -23.12 -1.80
C LYS A 107 24.57 -24.28 -1.42
N GLN A 108 24.59 -25.35 -2.23
CA GLN A 108 23.93 -26.60 -1.88
C GLN A 108 24.44 -26.98 -0.50
N SER A 109 23.58 -26.84 0.51
CA SER A 109 23.92 -27.27 1.86
C SER A 109 24.08 -28.77 1.78
N GLU A 110 25.33 -29.25 1.87
CA GLU A 110 25.62 -30.67 2.03
C GLU A 110 24.70 -31.23 3.10
N ASP A 111 24.01 -32.33 2.78
CA ASP A 111 23.04 -32.97 3.65
C ASP A 111 23.68 -33.31 5.00
N LYS A 112 23.51 -32.43 5.99
CA LYS A 112 24.00 -32.67 7.34
C LYS A 112 23.12 -33.74 7.98
N LYS A 113 23.59 -34.99 7.97
CA LYS A 113 22.99 -36.10 8.72
C LYS A 113 23.00 -35.77 10.22
N ILE A 114 21.83 -35.43 10.75
CA ILE A 114 21.61 -35.23 12.18
C ILE A 114 21.73 -36.60 12.86
N LYS A 115 22.77 -36.80 13.70
CA LYS A 115 22.89 -37.99 14.54
C LYS A 115 22.04 -37.79 15.79
N LYS A 116 21.04 -38.65 15.98
CA LYS A 116 20.22 -38.69 17.20
C LYS A 116 21.06 -39.26 18.34
N VAL A 117 21.45 -38.42 19.30
CA VAL A 117 22.04 -38.89 20.55
C VAL A 117 20.90 -39.16 21.52
N ILE A 118 20.65 -40.43 21.83
CA ILE A 118 19.75 -40.84 22.90
C ILE A 118 20.64 -41.11 24.12
N LYS A 119 20.27 -40.51 25.26
CA LYS A 119 20.90 -40.74 26.56
C LYS A 119 20.09 -41.79 27.33
#